data_AF-A0A843UWI0-F1
#
_entry.id   AF-A0A843UWI0-F1
#
_cell.length_a   1.000
_cell.length_b   1.000
_cell.length_c   1.000
_cell.angle_alpha   90.00
_cell.angle_beta   90.00
_cell.angle_gamma   90.00
#
_symmetry.space_group_name_H-M   'P 1'
#
loop_
_entity.id
_entity.type
_entity.pdbx_description
1 polymer ?
#
loop_
_entity_poly.entity_id
_entity_poly.type
_entity_poly.pdbx_seq_one_letter_code
_entity_poly.pdbx_strand_id
1 'polypeptide(L)'
;MASCRSPTSAEIGRIAEDVEQQALMAMEVEETSLQVEEEEQKRKEEEQKRRKEEEEAERKKKEEEQKRKEEEEEGAERKKKEEEEEEKERKRRHISPSSLSRRVTAGTRKRRQLELYMVEELRSYMKGKHIDAENWSLRYPDPCPQQGSGDDCAIFTCKYMECLARRDTQGLPFSQDDMPTVRAKFTLHFIKAYFNA
;
A
#
# COMPACT_ATOMS: atom_id res chain seq x y z
N MET A 1 -80.98 -55.25 -50.85
CA MET A 1 -81.38 -53.83 -50.96
C MET A 1 -81.70 -53.34 -49.56
N ALA A 2 -80.81 -52.57 -48.93
CA ALA A 2 -81.09 -52.00 -47.60
C ALA A 2 -82.12 -50.87 -47.76
N SER A 3 -83.25 -50.99 -47.08
CA SER A 3 -84.32 -50.00 -47.06
C SER A 3 -83.89 -48.81 -46.21
N CYS A 4 -83.59 -47.69 -46.87
CA CYS A 4 -83.35 -46.41 -46.21
C CYS A 4 -84.67 -45.90 -45.62
N ARG A 5 -84.91 -46.11 -44.34
CA ARG A 5 -86.00 -45.45 -43.60
C ARG A 5 -85.57 -44.03 -43.27
N SER A 6 -86.40 -43.06 -43.63
CA SER A 6 -86.22 -41.66 -43.22
C SER A 6 -86.53 -41.52 -41.72
N PRO A 7 -85.74 -40.76 -40.96
CA PRO A 7 -85.95 -40.58 -39.53
C PRO A 7 -87.31 -39.93 -39.26
N THR A 8 -87.96 -40.37 -38.19
CA THR A 8 -89.23 -39.80 -37.71
C THR A 8 -88.98 -38.45 -37.03
N SER A 9 -89.99 -37.58 -36.99
CA SER A 9 -89.87 -36.25 -36.36
C SER A 9 -89.38 -36.29 -34.92
N ALA A 10 -89.71 -37.35 -34.16
CA ALA A 10 -89.23 -37.56 -32.80
C ALA A 10 -87.78 -38.03 -32.72
N GLU A 11 -87.25 -38.69 -33.75
CA GLU A 11 -85.83 -39.05 -33.84
C GLU A 11 -84.98 -37.82 -34.21
N ILE A 12 -85.48 -36.95 -35.09
CA ILE A 12 -84.81 -35.69 -35.45
C ILE A 12 -84.72 -34.74 -34.25
N GLY A 13 -85.79 -34.65 -33.42
CA GLY A 13 -85.78 -33.83 -32.21
C GLY A 13 -84.76 -34.31 -31.17
N ARG A 14 -84.65 -35.63 -30.95
CA ARG A 14 -83.65 -36.20 -30.04
C ARG A 14 -82.21 -36.01 -30.54
N ILE A 15 -81.99 -36.14 -31.85
CA ILE A 15 -80.68 -35.86 -32.45
C ILE A 15 -80.31 -34.38 -32.28
N ALA A 16 -81.28 -33.47 -32.43
CA ALA A 16 -81.04 -32.05 -32.23
C ALA A 16 -80.67 -31.72 -30.77
N GLU A 17 -81.40 -32.29 -29.80
CA GLU A 17 -81.10 -32.16 -28.37
C GLU A 17 -79.73 -32.75 -28.00
N ASP A 18 -79.37 -33.93 -28.53
CA ASP A 18 -78.07 -34.56 -28.31
C ASP A 18 -76.92 -33.72 -28.88
N VAL A 19 -77.11 -33.11 -30.06
CA VAL A 19 -76.12 -32.20 -30.66
C VAL A 19 -75.96 -30.92 -29.83
N GLU A 20 -77.05 -30.38 -29.30
CA GLU A 20 -77.02 -29.22 -28.40
C GLU A 20 -76.30 -29.54 -27.09
N GLN A 21 -76.57 -30.70 -26.48
CA GLN A 21 -75.88 -31.16 -25.28
C GLN A 21 -74.39 -31.44 -25.53
N GLN A 22 -74.03 -32.02 -26.67
CA GLN A 22 -72.63 -32.21 -27.05
C GLN A 22 -71.91 -30.88 -27.28
N ALA A 23 -72.57 -29.89 -27.86
CA ALA A 23 -72.01 -28.55 -28.03
C ALA A 23 -71.76 -27.85 -26.69
N LEU A 24 -72.70 -27.95 -25.74
CA LEU A 24 -72.53 -27.41 -24.39
C LEU A 24 -71.37 -28.07 -23.64
N MET A 25 -71.27 -29.41 -23.67
CA MET A 25 -70.14 -30.11 -23.04
C MET A 25 -68.80 -29.75 -23.68
N ALA A 26 -68.73 -29.57 -25.00
CA ALA A 26 -67.51 -29.18 -25.69
C ALA A 26 -67.03 -27.78 -25.27
N MET A 27 -67.96 -26.83 -25.09
CA MET A 27 -67.64 -25.49 -24.61
C MET A 27 -67.13 -25.49 -23.17
N GLU A 28 -67.74 -26.27 -22.27
CA GLU A 28 -67.27 -26.40 -20.88
C GLU A 28 -65.88 -27.05 -20.80
N VAL A 29 -65.58 -28.01 -21.68
CA VAL A 29 -64.25 -28.64 -21.77
C VAL A 29 -63.19 -27.66 -22.28
N GLU A 30 -63.51 -26.81 -23.27
CA GLU A 30 -62.58 -25.76 -23.72
C GLU A 30 -62.34 -24.69 -22.65
N GLU A 31 -63.40 -24.26 -21.95
CA GLU A 31 -63.29 -23.27 -20.89
C GLU A 31 -62.42 -23.78 -19.72
N THR A 32 -62.63 -25.03 -19.31
CA THR A 32 -61.80 -25.67 -18.28
C THR A 32 -60.36 -25.89 -18.74
N SER A 33 -60.12 -26.25 -20.01
CA SER A 33 -58.76 -26.38 -20.57
C SER A 33 -58.00 -25.05 -20.53
N LEU A 34 -58.65 -23.94 -20.90
CA LEU A 34 -58.05 -22.61 -20.86
C LEU A 34 -57.72 -22.17 -19.43
N GLN A 35 -58.60 -22.45 -18.47
CA GLN A 35 -58.34 -22.16 -17.05
C GLN A 35 -57.13 -22.93 -16.50
N VAL A 36 -56.95 -24.19 -16.92
CA VAL A 36 -55.80 -25.01 -16.53
C VAL A 36 -54.50 -24.44 -17.11
N GLU A 37 -54.50 -24.03 -18.38
CA GLU A 37 -53.32 -23.41 -19.01
C GLU A 37 -52.92 -22.07 -18.36
N GLU A 38 -53.91 -21.24 -18.01
CA GLU A 38 -53.67 -19.96 -17.33
C GLU A 38 -53.11 -20.15 -15.91
N GLU A 39 -53.62 -21.13 -15.15
CA GLU A 39 -53.04 -21.50 -13.86
C GLU A 39 -51.61 -22.03 -14.01
N GLU A 40 -51.33 -22.83 -15.02
CA GLU A 40 -49.98 -23.37 -15.25
C GLU A 40 -48.99 -22.26 -15.60
N GLN A 41 -49.40 -21.27 -16.41
CA GLN A 41 -48.58 -20.08 -16.69
C GLN A 41 -48.33 -19.25 -15.43
N LYS A 42 -49.35 -18.99 -14.61
CA LYS A 42 -49.20 -18.28 -13.33
C LYS A 42 -48.22 -18.99 -12.39
N ARG A 43 -48.29 -20.32 -12.30
CA ARG A 43 -47.33 -21.12 -11.50
C ARG A 43 -45.90 -20.98 -12.01
N LYS A 44 -45.69 -21.02 -13.33
CA LYS A 44 -44.36 -20.85 -13.95
C LYS A 44 -43.79 -19.44 -13.70
N GLU A 45 -44.61 -18.40 -13.79
CA GLU A 45 -44.20 -17.03 -13.50
C GLU A 45 -43.85 -16.83 -12.01
N GLU A 46 -44.65 -17.38 -11.09
CA GLU A 46 -44.36 -17.31 -9.66
C GLU A 46 -43.07 -18.06 -9.30
N GLU A 47 -42.84 -19.23 -9.90
CA GLU A 47 -41.61 -19.99 -9.71
C GLU A 47 -40.38 -19.24 -10.23
N GLN A 48 -40.48 -18.62 -11.43
CA GLN A 48 -39.39 -17.79 -11.96
C GLN A 48 -39.12 -16.57 -11.08
N LYS A 49 -40.16 -15.95 -10.53
CA LYS A 49 -40.02 -14.83 -9.59
C LYS A 49 -39.29 -15.26 -8.32
N ARG A 50 -39.67 -16.40 -7.73
CA ARG A 50 -39.00 -16.96 -6.55
C ARG A 50 -37.53 -17.26 -6.81
N ARG A 51 -37.20 -17.86 -7.96
CA ARG A 51 -35.79 -18.14 -8.34
C ARG A 51 -34.97 -16.86 -8.47
N LYS A 52 -35.52 -15.81 -9.08
CA LYS A 52 -34.84 -14.50 -9.19
C LYS A 52 -34.61 -13.84 -7.82
N GLU A 53 -35.60 -13.90 -6.93
CA GLU A 53 -35.48 -13.37 -5.57
C GLU A 53 -34.42 -14.14 -4.75
N GLU A 54 -34.34 -15.46 -4.91
CA GLU A 54 -33.33 -16.30 -4.26
C GLU A 54 -31.91 -16.00 -4.76
N GLU A 55 -31.71 -15.89 -6.09
CA GLU A 55 -30.43 -15.50 -6.69
C GLU A 55 -29.98 -14.10 -6.24
N GLU A 56 -30.90 -13.13 -6.17
CA GLU A 56 -30.59 -11.79 -5.70
C GLU A 56 -30.21 -11.78 -4.20
N ALA A 57 -30.90 -12.57 -3.38
CA ALA A 57 -30.57 -12.73 -1.96
C ALA A 57 -29.20 -13.40 -1.77
N GLU A 58 -28.86 -14.40 -2.57
CA GLU A 58 -27.55 -15.06 -2.52
C GLU A 58 -26.43 -14.10 -2.93
N ARG A 59 -26.65 -13.30 -3.98
CA ARG A 59 -25.70 -12.28 -4.44
C ARG A 59 -25.46 -11.21 -3.37
N LYS A 60 -26.52 -10.74 -2.70
CA LYS A 60 -26.41 -9.78 -1.59
C LYS A 60 -25.61 -10.35 -0.40
N LYS A 61 -25.84 -11.62 -0.05
CA LYS A 61 -25.06 -12.30 1.00
C LYS A 61 -23.57 -12.40 0.66
N LYS A 62 -23.23 -12.76 -0.59
CA LYS A 62 -21.83 -12.83 -1.06
C LYS A 62 -21.15 -11.46 -1.02
N GLU A 63 -21.85 -10.40 -1.43
CA GLU A 63 -21.31 -9.04 -1.39
C GLU A 63 -21.06 -8.55 0.05
N GLU A 64 -21.96 -8.86 0.99
CA GLU A 64 -21.78 -8.52 2.40
C GLU A 64 -20.62 -9.30 3.04
N GLU A 65 -20.48 -10.59 2.72
CA GLU A 65 -19.36 -11.41 3.19
C GLU A 65 -18.02 -10.91 2.64
N GLN A 66 -17.98 -10.49 1.37
CA GLN A 66 -16.77 -9.92 0.78
C GLN A 66 -16.38 -8.60 1.47
N LYS A 67 -17.33 -7.69 1.70
CA LYS A 67 -17.07 -6.44 2.43
C LYS A 67 -16.52 -6.68 3.83
N ARG A 68 -17.05 -7.66 4.56
CA ARG A 68 -16.54 -8.04 5.89
C ARG A 68 -15.09 -8.52 5.86
N LYS A 69 -14.72 -9.32 4.84
CA LYS A 69 -13.33 -9.80 4.67
C LYS A 69 -12.37 -8.66 4.33
N GLU A 70 -12.79 -7.74 3.46
CA GLU A 70 -12.00 -6.55 3.10
C GLU A 70 -11.78 -5.63 4.33
N GLU A 71 -12.82 -5.40 5.13
CA GLU A 71 -12.71 -4.63 6.38
C GLU A 71 -11.80 -5.31 7.43
N GLU A 72 -11.83 -6.65 7.52
CA GLU A 72 -10.98 -7.41 8.43
C GLU A 72 -9.50 -7.38 7.99
N GLU A 73 -9.23 -7.52 6.69
CA GLU A 73 -7.86 -7.37 6.14
C GLU A 73 -7.32 -5.95 6.33
N GLU A 74 -8.12 -4.92 6.03
CA GLU A 74 -7.71 -3.53 6.28
C GLU A 74 -7.44 -3.28 7.77
N GLY A 75 -8.29 -3.81 8.66
CA GLY A 75 -8.11 -3.70 10.10
C GLY A 75 -6.84 -4.38 10.59
N ALA A 76 -6.51 -5.56 10.05
CA ALA A 76 -5.28 -6.28 10.36
C ALA A 76 -4.04 -5.53 9.85
N GLU A 77 -4.10 -4.92 8.67
CA GLU A 77 -2.99 -4.14 8.12
C GLU A 77 -2.75 -2.86 8.93
N ARG A 78 -3.81 -2.17 9.37
CA ARG A 78 -3.70 -1.01 10.26
C ARG A 78 -3.04 -1.36 11.59
N LYS A 79 -3.48 -2.45 12.24
CA LYS A 79 -2.87 -2.93 13.49
C LYS A 79 -1.39 -3.27 13.33
N LYS A 80 -1.01 -3.94 12.23
CA LYS A 80 0.41 -4.21 11.94
C LYS A 80 1.24 -2.93 11.78
N LYS A 81 0.69 -1.91 11.11
CA LYS A 81 1.37 -0.62 10.95
C LYS A 81 1.52 0.10 12.29
N GLU A 82 0.49 0.08 13.14
CA GLU A 82 0.54 0.64 14.50
C GLU A 82 1.57 -0.07 15.38
N GLU A 83 1.60 -1.41 15.38
CA GLU A 83 2.59 -2.20 16.13
C GLU A 83 4.03 -1.93 15.64
N GLU A 84 4.23 -1.82 14.33
CA GLU A 84 5.54 -1.51 13.74
C GLU A 84 5.99 -0.09 14.09
N GLU A 85 5.07 0.88 14.10
CA GLU A 85 5.36 2.26 14.50
C GLU A 85 5.67 2.37 15.99
N GLU A 86 4.91 1.68 16.84
CA GLU A 86 5.15 1.62 18.29
C GLU A 86 6.49 0.93 18.59
N GLU A 87 6.85 -0.12 17.86
CA GLU A 87 8.16 -0.77 18.01
C GLU A 87 9.31 0.15 17.56
N LYS A 88 9.14 0.86 16.43
CA LYS A 88 10.09 1.90 15.97
C LYS A 88 10.23 2.99 17.02
N GLU A 89 9.12 3.42 17.62
CA GLU A 89 9.13 4.44 18.67
C GLU A 89 9.80 3.90 19.95
N ARG A 90 9.53 2.65 20.34
CA ARG A 90 10.19 2.00 21.48
C ARG A 90 11.70 1.91 21.26
N LYS A 91 12.14 1.54 20.05
CA LYS A 91 13.55 1.53 19.64
C LYS A 91 14.16 2.94 19.65
N ARG A 92 13.40 3.98 19.28
CA ARG A 92 13.82 5.39 19.41
C ARG A 92 13.92 5.83 20.87
N ARG A 93 13.00 5.42 21.73
CA ARG A 93 12.99 5.72 23.18
C ARG A 93 14.08 4.95 23.94
N HIS A 94 14.49 3.78 23.45
CA HIS A 94 15.64 3.00 23.97
C HIS A 94 17.00 3.56 23.55
N ILE A 95 17.06 4.59 22.70
CA ILE A 95 18.23 5.48 22.64
C ILE A 95 18.10 6.39 23.88
N SER A 96 18.58 5.91 25.02
CA SER A 96 18.50 6.67 26.27
C SER A 96 19.23 8.00 26.11
N PRO A 97 18.58 9.16 26.33
CA PRO A 97 19.27 10.44 26.41
C PRO A 97 20.01 10.63 27.75
N SER A 98 20.05 9.61 28.61
CA SER A 98 20.44 9.75 30.01
C SER A 98 21.94 9.96 30.24
N SER A 99 22.77 9.92 29.19
CA SER A 99 24.18 10.34 29.23
C SER A 99 24.46 11.68 28.54
N LEU A 100 23.47 12.33 27.90
CA LEU A 100 23.67 13.54 27.09
C LEU A 100 23.62 14.83 27.93
N SER A 101 24.48 14.91 28.94
CA SER A 101 24.83 16.18 29.56
C SER A 101 25.93 16.87 28.74
N ARG A 102 25.54 17.83 27.88
CA ARG A 102 26.11 19.19 27.76
C ARG A 102 25.81 19.85 26.40
N ARG A 103 25.10 20.98 26.48
CA ARG A 103 25.03 22.12 25.55
C ARG A 103 24.70 21.83 24.08
N VAL A 104 23.45 22.14 23.70
CA VAL A 104 22.98 22.21 22.30
C VAL A 104 23.20 23.63 21.77
N THR A 105 24.29 23.89 21.06
CA THR A 105 24.46 25.09 20.20
C THR A 105 24.22 24.71 18.73
N ALA A 106 23.95 25.67 17.83
CA ALA A 106 23.48 25.41 16.46
C ALA A 106 24.33 24.43 15.60
N GLY A 107 25.61 24.22 15.92
CA GLY A 107 26.48 23.22 15.28
C GLY A 107 26.11 21.75 15.59
N THR A 108 25.20 21.51 16.54
CA THR A 108 24.85 20.17 17.05
C THR A 108 23.84 19.40 16.18
N ARG A 109 23.06 20.07 15.31
CA ARG A 109 22.07 19.38 14.44
C ARG A 109 22.74 18.54 13.35
N LYS A 110 23.72 19.12 12.64
CA LYS A 110 24.48 18.41 11.59
C LYS A 110 25.30 17.25 12.18
N ARG A 111 25.89 17.46 13.36
CA ARG A 111 26.57 16.41 14.13
C ARG A 111 25.65 15.20 14.37
N ARG A 112 24.47 15.44 14.94
CA ARG A 112 23.51 14.37 15.27
C ARG A 112 23.09 13.59 14.04
N GLN A 113 22.88 14.26 12.91
CA GLN A 113 22.55 13.61 11.64
C GLN A 113 23.70 12.73 11.14
N LEU A 114 24.96 13.19 11.25
CA LEU A 114 26.13 12.41 10.87
C LEU A 114 26.33 11.18 11.77
N GLU A 115 26.17 11.33 13.08
CA GLU A 115 26.25 10.21 14.03
C GLU A 115 25.18 9.15 13.74
N LEU A 116 23.93 9.56 13.51
CA LEU A 116 22.84 8.67 13.14
C LEU A 116 23.13 7.94 11.81
N TYR A 117 23.57 8.68 10.80
CA TYR A 117 23.96 8.11 9.51
C TYR A 117 25.07 7.06 9.65
N MET A 118 26.13 7.37 10.40
CA MET A 118 27.23 6.42 10.60
C MET A 118 26.79 5.15 11.33
N VAL A 119 25.95 5.26 12.36
CA VAL A 119 25.41 4.09 13.08
C VAL A 119 24.54 3.22 12.16
N GLU A 120 23.73 3.84 11.32
CA GLU A 120 22.86 3.15 10.35
C GLU A 120 23.68 2.42 9.26
N GLU A 121 24.63 3.11 8.65
CA GLU A 121 25.53 2.55 7.63
C GLU A 121 26.33 1.37 8.17
N LEU A 122 26.94 1.55 9.35
CA LEU A 122 27.77 0.50 9.92
C LEU A 122 26.93 -0.69 10.43
N ARG A 123 25.69 -0.48 10.89
CA ARG A 123 24.75 -1.57 11.22
C ARG A 123 24.45 -2.41 9.98
N SER A 124 24.21 -1.74 8.85
CA SER A 124 23.96 -2.39 7.56
C SER A 124 25.18 -3.18 7.08
N TYR A 125 26.37 -2.60 7.16
CA TYR A 125 27.63 -3.25 6.76
C TYR A 125 28.01 -4.43 7.68
N MET A 126 27.81 -4.31 8.99
CA MET A 126 28.20 -5.31 9.97
C MET A 126 27.14 -6.40 10.24
N LYS A 127 26.13 -6.53 9.35
CA LYS A 127 25.05 -7.53 9.44
C LYS A 127 24.32 -7.50 10.80
N GLY A 128 24.07 -6.32 11.34
CA GLY A 128 23.29 -6.15 12.57
C GLY A 128 24.08 -6.26 13.89
N LYS A 129 25.42 -6.30 13.86
CA LYS A 129 26.21 -6.15 15.10
C LYS A 129 25.99 -4.76 15.71
N HIS A 130 25.79 -4.72 17.03
CA HIS A 130 25.64 -3.49 17.78
C HIS A 130 26.96 -2.69 17.77
N ILE A 131 26.87 -1.41 17.45
CA ILE A 131 28.01 -0.49 17.47
C ILE A 131 27.76 0.49 18.59
N ASP A 132 28.65 0.46 19.57
CA ASP A 132 28.64 1.41 20.66
C ASP A 132 29.20 2.75 20.18
N ALA A 133 28.30 3.65 19.80
CA ALA A 133 28.63 5.03 19.45
C ALA A 133 28.68 5.95 20.69
N GLU A 134 28.37 5.46 21.90
CA GLU A 134 28.36 6.29 23.12
C GLU A 134 29.76 6.79 23.46
N ASN A 135 30.79 6.03 23.09
CA ASN A 135 32.20 6.37 23.30
C ASN A 135 32.80 7.27 22.20
N TRP A 136 32.02 7.70 21.20
CA TRP A 136 32.53 8.57 20.15
C TRP A 136 32.65 10.00 20.66
N SER A 137 33.88 10.50 20.71
CA SER A 137 34.15 11.89 21.10
C SER A 137 34.29 12.77 19.86
N LEU A 138 33.52 13.85 19.78
CA LEU A 138 33.76 14.89 18.80
C LEU A 138 34.92 15.76 19.26
N ARG A 139 35.96 15.85 18.43
CA ARG A 139 37.12 16.71 18.68
C ARG A 139 37.06 17.90 17.74
N TYR A 140 36.99 19.08 18.34
CA TYR A 140 37.29 20.33 17.64
C TYR A 140 38.72 20.69 18.01
N PRO A 141 39.65 20.73 17.03
CA PRO A 141 40.98 21.27 17.26
C PRO A 141 40.86 22.69 17.81
N ASP A 142 41.65 23.04 18.81
CA ASP A 142 41.73 24.40 19.37
C ASP A 142 43.21 24.76 19.54
N PRO A 143 43.73 25.80 18.86
CA PRO A 143 43.04 26.67 17.91
C PRO A 143 42.64 25.96 16.61
N CYS A 144 41.43 26.25 16.11
CA CYS A 144 40.98 25.84 14.77
C CYS A 144 41.22 27.01 13.80
N PRO A 145 42.12 26.89 12.81
CA PRO A 145 42.31 27.91 11.79
C PRO A 145 40.96 28.30 11.17
N GLN A 146 40.67 29.60 11.06
CA GLN A 146 39.44 30.05 10.42
C GLN A 146 39.77 30.66 9.07
N GLN A 147 38.91 30.39 8.09
CA GLN A 147 38.99 31.02 6.80
C GLN A 147 38.45 32.46 6.90
N GLY A 148 39.22 33.43 6.39
CA GLY A 148 38.83 34.84 6.32
C GLY A 148 38.23 35.26 4.97
N SER A 149 38.32 34.40 3.95
CA SER A 149 37.85 34.61 2.57
C SER A 149 36.69 33.65 2.23
N GLY A 150 36.06 33.78 1.06
CA GLY A 150 35.09 32.78 0.55
C GLY A 150 35.72 31.64 -0.26
N ASP A 151 36.93 31.83 -0.78
CA ASP A 151 37.46 31.02 -1.89
C ASP A 151 38.41 29.89 -1.47
N ASP A 152 38.94 29.94 -0.25
CA ASP A 152 39.91 29.00 0.30
C ASP A 152 39.28 27.75 0.95
N CYS A 153 37.96 27.56 0.92
CA CYS A 153 37.29 26.52 1.72
C CYS A 153 37.76 25.10 1.35
N ALA A 154 37.98 24.85 0.07
CA ALA A 154 38.52 23.61 -0.44
C ALA A 154 39.99 23.43 -0.04
N ILE A 155 40.78 24.50 -0.04
CA ILE A 155 42.21 24.47 0.32
C ILE A 155 42.39 24.20 1.81
N PHE A 156 41.60 24.86 2.67
CA PHE A 156 41.52 24.56 4.10
C PHE A 156 41.12 23.10 4.35
N THR A 157 40.11 22.60 3.64
CA THR A 157 39.65 21.20 3.77
C THR A 157 40.76 20.21 3.46
N CYS A 158 41.46 20.39 2.32
CA CYS A 158 42.60 19.55 1.97
C CYS A 158 43.73 19.66 3.00
N LYS A 159 43.99 20.86 3.52
CA LYS A 159 45.04 21.08 4.53
C LYS A 159 44.70 20.41 5.87
N TYR A 160 43.44 20.45 6.29
CA TYR A 160 42.96 19.71 7.46
C TYR A 160 43.17 18.22 7.29
N MET A 161 42.75 17.65 6.17
CA MET A 161 42.92 16.23 5.89
C MET A 161 44.41 15.82 5.89
N GLU A 162 45.28 16.65 5.32
CA GLU A 162 46.74 16.42 5.32
C GLU A 162 47.30 16.35 6.75
N CYS A 163 46.98 17.32 7.61
CA CYS A 163 47.45 17.35 9.00
C CYS A 163 46.86 16.20 9.83
N LEU A 164 45.57 15.89 9.66
CA LEU A 164 44.91 14.79 10.37
C LEU A 164 45.48 13.42 9.95
N ALA A 165 45.75 13.22 8.66
CA ALA A 165 46.33 11.97 8.15
C ALA A 165 47.76 11.74 8.67
N ARG A 166 48.54 12.81 8.87
CA ARG A 166 49.87 12.74 9.48
C ARG A 166 49.86 12.49 10.99
N ARG A 167 48.67 12.48 11.60
CA ARG A 167 48.48 12.37 13.05
C ARG A 167 49.23 13.46 13.80
N ASP A 168 49.23 14.68 13.25
CA ASP A 168 49.85 15.83 13.91
C ASP A 168 49.18 16.06 15.27
N THR A 169 49.86 15.69 16.34
CA THR A 169 49.35 15.78 17.72
C THR A 169 49.44 17.19 18.30
N GLN A 170 50.16 18.08 17.60
CA GLN A 170 50.40 19.47 18.01
C GLN A 170 49.35 20.47 17.50
N GLY A 171 48.28 19.97 16.88
CA GLY A 171 47.19 20.81 16.36
C GLY A 171 47.31 21.05 14.85
N LEU A 172 46.79 22.19 14.41
CA LEU A 172 46.71 22.55 12.99
C LEU A 172 47.67 23.72 12.72
N PRO A 173 48.92 23.46 12.29
CA PRO A 173 49.99 24.45 12.22
C PRO A 173 49.89 25.29 10.94
N PHE A 174 48.76 25.93 10.72
CA PHE A 174 48.55 26.83 9.59
C PHE A 174 47.46 27.85 9.91
N SER A 175 47.42 28.92 9.13
CA SER A 175 46.51 30.04 9.28
C SER A 175 46.04 30.56 7.92
N GLN A 176 45.15 31.56 7.93
CA GLN A 176 44.73 32.25 6.71
C GLN A 176 45.92 32.89 5.97
N ASP A 177 46.93 33.36 6.69
CA ASP A 177 48.11 34.02 6.11
C ASP A 177 48.97 33.07 5.27
N ASP A 178 48.88 31.77 5.55
CA ASP A 178 49.59 30.73 4.79
C ASP A 178 48.91 30.38 3.45
N MET A 179 47.63 30.75 3.27
CA MET A 179 46.82 30.32 2.14
C MET A 179 47.39 30.63 0.76
N PRO A 180 48.00 31.82 0.50
CA PRO A 180 48.63 32.09 -0.78
C PRO A 180 49.72 31.06 -1.13
N THR A 181 50.57 30.70 -0.16
CA THR A 181 51.64 29.72 -0.36
C THR A 181 51.08 28.30 -0.47
N VAL A 182 50.12 27.94 0.38
CA VAL A 182 49.47 26.61 0.35
C VAL A 182 48.79 26.39 -1.00
N ARG A 183 48.04 27.37 -1.50
CA ARG A 183 47.41 27.33 -2.84
C ARG A 183 48.41 27.08 -3.94
N ALA A 184 49.52 27.85 -3.97
CA ALA A 184 50.56 27.67 -4.97
C ALA A 184 51.16 26.25 -4.96
N LYS A 185 51.36 25.67 -3.77
CA LYS A 185 51.82 24.28 -3.61
C LYS A 185 50.80 23.28 -4.16
N PHE A 186 49.51 23.47 -3.87
CA PHE A 186 48.45 22.63 -4.42
C PHE A 186 48.42 22.72 -5.95
N THR A 187 48.46 23.93 -6.53
CA THR A 187 48.52 24.11 -7.99
C THR A 187 49.71 23.38 -8.60
N LEU A 188 50.89 23.49 -7.97
CA LEU A 188 52.07 22.76 -8.43
C LEU A 188 51.89 21.24 -8.35
N HIS A 189 51.28 20.73 -7.28
CA HIS A 189 50.96 19.30 -7.15
C HIS A 189 50.00 18.83 -8.24
N PHE A 190 48.95 19.60 -8.53
CA PHE A 190 48.01 19.28 -9.60
C PHE A 190 48.68 19.27 -10.98
N ILE A 191 49.48 20.29 -11.30
CA ILE A 191 50.24 20.36 -12.55
C ILE A 191 51.16 19.14 -12.67
N LYS A 192 51.95 18.84 -11.62
CA LYS A 192 52.83 17.67 -11.61
C LYS A 192 52.07 16.36 -11.78
N ALA A 193 50.95 16.18 -11.08
CA ALA A 193 50.14 14.97 -11.18
C ALA A 193 49.50 14.83 -12.57
N TYR A 194 49.07 15.93 -13.17
CA TYR A 194 48.42 15.95 -14.47
C TYR A 194 49.39 15.69 -15.63
N PHE A 195 50.60 16.26 -15.57
CA PHE A 195 51.59 16.12 -16.65
C PHE A 195 52.56 14.94 -16.48
N ASN A 196 52.63 14.31 -15.30
CA ASN A 196 53.45 13.12 -15.05
C ASN A 196 52.63 11.82 -14.92
N ALA A 197 51.33 11.86 -15.22
CA ALA A 197 50.45 10.69 -15.34
C ALA A 197 50.39 10.24 -16.80
#